data_AF-A0A0F6YPT1-F1
#
_entry.id   AF-A0A0F6YPT1-F1
#
_cell.length_a   1.000
_cell.length_b   1.000
_cell.length_c   1.000
_cell.angle_alpha   90.00
_cell.angle_beta   90.00
_cell.angle_gamma   90.00
#
_symmetry.space_group_name_H-M   'P 1'
#
loop_
_entity.id
_entity.type
_entity.pdbx_description
1 polymer ?
#
loop_
_entity_poly.entity_id
_entity_poly.type
_entity_poly.pdbx_seq_one_letter_code
_entity_poly.pdbx_strand_id
1 'polypeptide(L)'
;MHFGIAGESPRSRVESARSAIETWSATARWRHGAAAWWSQRASLASSLVALALGCGTTPSTELDATVPAAQDAARDDDAGASDPIDASAPPTCPCFDGEGTYCEASIAARAAAEGCVVGDVGAEGARVFACDASGWRAGEACANGCEIGESGASAACALPECECFVRSAWCGASAARHGLTLDPPCRVPLAADHDDDVLGCDGTTWIVQSECEEGCHEAPTGTADACNEDRGTPADPGWPDCPHRALLHYGIHPEASDRLRCAGITADRITQTIGNAAASAGFHASDGTADGMPYTAAIDLRTRDMSESEIRVLLDRLGTHGFAAWYRKPGSDGWPSSQAPHIHAVFAGVPMKSELRSQVRDFLLGRNGLSSHDPYRFWTPSPAILETVRLLYSRNYTPP
;
A
#
# COMPACT_ATOMS: atom_id res chain seq x y z
N MET A 1 54.76 -63.73 -29.26
CA MET A 1 54.21 -62.82 -30.29
C MET A 1 52.74 -63.13 -30.48
N HIS A 2 51.86 -62.26 -29.98
CA HIS A 2 50.50 -61.91 -30.41
C HIS A 2 49.83 -61.18 -29.24
N PHE A 3 49.81 -59.85 -29.28
CA PHE A 3 48.99 -59.01 -28.41
C PHE A 3 47.67 -58.74 -29.13
N GLY A 4 46.55 -59.17 -28.55
CA GLY A 4 45.21 -58.76 -28.96
C GLY A 4 44.72 -57.63 -28.07
N ILE A 5 44.39 -56.48 -28.67
CA ILE A 5 43.77 -55.33 -27.99
C ILE A 5 42.25 -55.51 -28.10
N ALA A 6 41.57 -55.68 -26.98
CA ALA A 6 40.11 -55.59 -26.89
C ALA A 6 39.73 -54.12 -26.64
N GLY A 7 38.94 -53.53 -27.55
CA GLY A 7 38.39 -52.18 -27.41
C GLY A 7 37.13 -52.18 -26.55
N GLU A 8 37.11 -51.33 -25.53
CA GLU A 8 35.91 -51.05 -24.73
C GLU A 8 34.96 -50.09 -25.44
N SER A 9 33.66 -50.31 -25.25
CA SER A 9 32.54 -49.61 -25.89
C SER A 9 32.29 -48.22 -25.28
N PRO A 10 31.88 -47.20 -26.09
CA PRO A 10 31.65 -45.83 -25.63
C PRO A 10 30.52 -45.64 -24.59
N ARG A 11 29.73 -46.67 -24.28
CA ARG A 11 28.62 -46.58 -23.33
C ARG A 11 29.03 -46.61 -21.85
N SER A 12 30.24 -47.05 -21.50
CA SER A 12 30.67 -47.13 -20.09
C SER A 12 31.17 -45.81 -19.49
N ARG A 13 31.42 -44.77 -20.30
CA ARG A 13 31.89 -43.46 -19.81
C ARG A 13 30.78 -42.53 -19.31
N VAL A 14 29.50 -42.83 -19.59
CA VAL A 14 28.38 -41.93 -19.22
C VAL A 14 27.80 -42.28 -17.84
N GLU A 15 27.90 -43.54 -17.39
CA GLU A 15 27.38 -43.95 -16.08
C GLU A 15 28.35 -43.67 -14.92
N SER A 16 29.65 -43.58 -15.17
CA SER A 16 30.63 -43.23 -14.14
C SER A 16 30.63 -41.72 -13.77
N ALA A 17 30.14 -40.85 -14.66
CA ALA A 17 30.02 -39.42 -14.39
C ALA A 17 28.76 -39.03 -13.59
N ARG A 18 27.71 -39.87 -13.58
CA ARG A 18 26.48 -39.61 -12.79
C ARG A 18 26.63 -39.94 -11.31
N SER A 19 27.47 -40.91 -10.94
CA SER A 19 27.66 -41.32 -9.54
C SER A 19 28.55 -40.36 -8.73
N ALA A 20 29.41 -39.56 -9.39
CA ALA A 20 30.31 -38.61 -8.71
C ALA A 20 29.66 -37.25 -8.37
N ILE A 21 28.51 -36.92 -8.97
CA ILE A 21 27.81 -35.63 -8.73
C ILE A 21 26.84 -35.74 -7.53
N GLU A 22 26.31 -36.93 -7.24
CA GLU A 22 25.41 -37.13 -6.09
C GLU A 22 26.14 -37.21 -4.73
N THR A 23 27.46 -37.48 -4.71
CA THR A 23 28.24 -37.54 -3.46
C THR A 23 28.79 -36.19 -3.00
N TRP A 24 28.83 -35.16 -3.86
CA TRP A 24 29.29 -33.81 -3.49
C TRP A 24 28.19 -32.90 -2.90
N SER A 25 26.92 -33.27 -3.05
CA SER A 25 25.78 -32.44 -2.62
C SER A 25 25.37 -32.63 -1.15
N ALA A 26 25.91 -33.65 -0.46
CA ALA A 26 25.56 -33.98 0.92
C ALA A 26 26.55 -33.43 1.97
N THR A 27 27.75 -33.01 1.59
CA THR A 27 28.79 -32.56 2.56
C THR A 27 28.95 -31.04 2.64
N ALA A 28 28.32 -30.26 1.74
CA ALA A 28 28.39 -28.80 1.73
C ALA A 28 27.38 -28.10 2.67
N ARG A 29 26.51 -28.86 3.36
CA ARG A 29 25.41 -28.29 4.17
C ARG A 29 25.68 -28.15 5.68
N TRP A 30 26.93 -28.34 6.13
CA TRP A 30 27.30 -28.32 7.56
C TRP A 30 28.48 -27.40 7.93
N ARG A 31 28.90 -26.46 7.07
CA ARG A 31 30.09 -25.61 7.35
C ARG A 31 29.95 -24.10 7.13
N HIS A 32 28.73 -23.54 7.10
CA HIS A 32 28.52 -22.08 7.00
C HIS A 32 27.73 -21.45 8.16
N GLY A 33 27.77 -22.06 9.35
CA GLY A 33 27.03 -21.59 10.53
C GLY A 33 27.84 -20.99 11.69
N ALA A 34 29.11 -20.59 11.51
CA ALA A 34 29.93 -20.19 12.67
C ALA A 34 31.04 -19.14 12.40
N ALA A 35 30.90 -18.24 11.43
CA ALA A 35 31.95 -17.26 11.13
C ALA A 35 31.44 -15.86 10.75
N ALA A 36 30.36 -15.38 11.38
CA ALA A 36 29.83 -14.03 11.16
C ALA A 36 29.51 -13.28 12.47
N TRP A 37 30.27 -13.53 13.54
CA TRP A 37 30.04 -12.89 14.86
C TRP A 37 31.25 -12.15 15.44
N TRP A 38 32.33 -11.99 14.67
CA TRP A 38 33.52 -11.23 15.08
C TRP A 38 34.06 -10.47 13.88
N SER A 39 33.53 -9.27 13.59
CA SER A 39 34.29 -8.14 13.03
C SER A 39 33.43 -6.90 12.76
N GLN A 40 32.78 -6.32 13.77
CA GLN A 40 32.34 -4.90 13.74
C GLN A 40 32.48 -4.27 15.14
N ARG A 41 33.72 -4.19 15.62
CA ARG A 41 34.13 -3.26 16.69
C ARG A 41 35.56 -2.79 16.41
N ALA A 42 35.69 -1.86 15.47
CA ALA A 42 36.87 -1.01 15.34
C ALA A 42 36.60 0.10 14.30
N SER A 43 36.03 1.22 14.73
CA SER A 43 36.30 2.55 14.17
C SER A 43 35.68 3.63 15.08
N LEU A 44 36.33 3.84 16.22
CA LEU A 44 36.34 5.13 16.91
C LEU A 44 37.78 5.64 16.85
N ALA A 45 38.02 6.67 16.05
CA ALA A 45 39.00 7.74 16.30
C ALA A 45 39.26 8.52 15.00
N SER A 46 38.68 9.72 14.90
CA SER A 46 39.35 10.96 14.50
C SER A 46 38.34 11.94 13.92
N SER A 47 37.90 12.91 14.74
CA SER A 47 37.74 14.31 14.35
C SER A 47 37.33 15.11 15.58
N LEU A 48 38.31 15.73 16.21
CA LEU A 48 38.16 16.71 17.27
C LEU A 48 38.98 17.92 16.82
N VAL A 49 38.34 18.88 16.14
CA VAL A 49 38.83 20.26 16.01
C VAL A 49 37.63 21.20 16.13
N ALA A 50 37.61 21.85 17.29
CA ALA A 50 37.03 23.14 17.66
C ALA A 50 36.27 23.97 16.60
N LEU A 51 35.05 24.35 16.95
CA LEU A 51 34.59 25.74 16.84
C LEU A 51 33.62 26.06 17.98
N ALA A 52 34.15 26.78 18.96
CA ALA A 52 33.40 27.52 19.95
C ALA A 52 33.01 28.88 19.35
N LEU A 53 31.77 29.31 19.61
CA LEU A 53 31.29 30.68 19.84
C LEU A 53 29.88 30.83 19.25
N GLY A 54 28.90 31.09 20.12
CA GLY A 54 27.58 31.54 19.69
C GLY A 54 26.44 31.19 20.63
N CYS A 55 26.51 31.60 21.90
CA CYS A 55 25.29 31.84 22.68
C CYS A 55 24.51 32.97 21.99
N GLY A 56 23.44 32.61 21.29
CA GLY A 56 22.48 33.54 20.71
C GLY A 56 21.12 33.26 21.31
N THR A 57 20.80 33.99 22.37
CA THR A 57 19.45 34.19 22.91
C THR A 57 18.48 34.58 21.80
N THR A 58 17.45 33.76 21.57
CA THR A 58 16.26 34.18 20.83
C THR A 58 15.40 35.09 21.71
N PRO A 59 15.07 36.30 21.27
CA PRO A 59 14.11 37.14 21.98
C PRO A 59 12.69 36.64 21.70
N SER A 60 11.92 36.49 22.77
CA SER A 60 10.47 36.37 22.74
C SER A 60 9.86 37.59 22.06
N THR A 61 9.18 37.39 20.94
CA THR A 61 8.34 38.41 20.33
C THR A 61 7.02 38.46 21.10
N GLU A 62 6.95 39.32 22.11
CA GLU A 62 5.69 39.83 22.65
C GLU A 62 4.95 40.59 21.52
N LEU A 63 3.84 40.02 21.05
CA LEU A 63 2.85 40.74 20.27
C LEU A 63 1.97 41.52 21.24
N ASP A 64 2.45 42.72 21.54
CA ASP A 64 1.73 43.77 22.26
C ASP A 64 0.69 44.38 21.31
N ALA A 65 -0.56 43.89 21.38
CA ALA A 65 -1.68 44.45 20.66
C ALA A 65 -2.28 45.60 21.48
N THR A 66 -1.78 46.81 21.24
CA THR A 66 -2.32 48.06 21.76
C THR A 66 -3.75 48.27 21.25
N VAL A 67 -4.72 48.22 22.16
CA VAL A 67 -6.11 48.60 21.93
C VAL A 67 -6.18 50.13 21.77
N PRO A 68 -6.72 50.68 20.66
CA PRO A 68 -7.05 52.09 20.63
C PRO A 68 -8.36 52.33 21.40
N ALA A 69 -8.26 53.13 22.46
CA ALA A 69 -9.39 53.74 23.12
C ALA A 69 -10.17 54.63 22.14
N ALA A 70 -11.41 54.25 21.84
CA ALA A 70 -12.35 55.06 21.10
C ALA A 70 -13.46 55.54 22.06
N GLN A 71 -13.26 56.78 22.50
CA GLN A 71 -14.23 57.85 22.74
C GLN A 71 -15.69 57.48 23.04
N ASP A 72 -16.08 57.84 24.27
CA ASP A 72 -17.42 58.21 24.69
C ASP A 72 -18.07 59.19 23.70
N ALA A 73 -19.17 58.76 23.10
CA ALA A 73 -20.17 59.66 22.54
C ALA A 73 -21.55 59.21 23.04
N ALA A 74 -22.05 59.94 24.03
CA ALA A 74 -23.44 59.90 24.46
C ALA A 74 -24.37 60.11 23.26
N ARG A 75 -25.33 59.19 23.07
CA ARG A 75 -26.50 59.39 22.21
C ARG A 75 -27.73 58.81 22.89
N ASP A 76 -28.49 59.77 23.40
CA ASP A 76 -29.95 59.89 23.44
C ASP A 76 -30.79 58.61 23.44
N ASP A 77 -31.44 58.44 24.59
CA ASP A 77 -32.63 57.65 24.81
C ASP A 77 -33.74 58.02 23.82
N ASP A 78 -34.04 57.13 22.88
CA ASP A 78 -35.34 57.09 22.23
C ASP A 78 -35.83 55.64 22.21
N ALA A 79 -36.60 55.31 23.25
CA ALA A 79 -37.30 54.05 23.45
C ALA A 79 -38.44 53.92 22.43
N GLY A 80 -38.10 53.58 21.19
CA GLY A 80 -39.03 53.01 20.22
C GLY A 80 -39.17 51.52 20.48
N ALA A 81 -40.32 51.09 21.00
CA ALA A 81 -40.69 49.69 21.09
C ALA A 81 -40.76 49.09 19.68
N SER A 82 -39.65 48.52 19.21
CA SER A 82 -39.62 47.68 18.02
C SER A 82 -40.38 46.40 18.33
N ASP A 83 -41.41 46.13 17.52
CA ASP A 83 -42.21 44.92 17.57
C ASP A 83 -41.31 43.68 17.67
N PRO A 84 -41.69 42.66 18.47
CA PRO A 84 -40.93 41.43 18.57
C PRO A 84 -40.80 40.83 17.17
N ILE A 85 -39.57 40.81 16.65
CA ILE A 85 -39.24 40.07 15.44
C ILE A 85 -39.60 38.62 15.75
N ASP A 86 -40.64 38.14 15.07
CA ASP A 86 -41.13 36.77 15.13
C ASP A 86 -40.01 35.85 14.63
N ALA A 87 -39.16 35.41 15.58
CA ALA A 87 -38.02 34.56 15.31
C ALA A 87 -38.56 33.22 14.81
N SER A 88 -38.69 33.10 13.49
CA SER A 88 -39.11 31.88 12.83
C SER A 88 -38.23 30.74 13.33
N ALA A 89 -38.85 29.62 13.70
CA ALA A 89 -38.13 28.45 14.17
C ALA A 89 -37.07 28.05 13.13
N PRO A 90 -35.85 27.66 13.56
CA PRO A 90 -34.80 27.24 12.64
C PRO A 90 -35.28 26.05 11.78
N PRO A 91 -34.89 25.99 10.50
CA PRO A 91 -35.29 24.92 9.60
C PRO A 91 -34.67 23.58 10.02
N THR A 92 -35.29 22.46 9.61
CA THR A 92 -34.70 21.12 9.80
C THR A 92 -33.51 20.92 8.86
N CYS A 93 -32.40 20.36 9.37
CA CYS A 93 -31.23 20.08 8.54
C CYS A 93 -31.50 18.96 7.51
N PRO A 94 -31.00 19.07 6.27
CA PRO A 94 -30.93 17.93 5.35
C PRO A 94 -29.88 16.90 5.85
N CYS A 95 -29.80 15.75 5.19
CA CYS A 95 -28.67 14.84 5.40
C CYS A 95 -27.38 15.50 4.90
N PHE A 96 -26.35 15.59 5.74
CA PHE A 96 -25.15 16.39 5.44
C PHE A 96 -24.31 15.80 4.31
N ASP A 97 -23.98 14.51 4.37
CA ASP A 97 -23.14 13.81 3.39
C ASP A 97 -23.93 12.73 2.62
N GLY A 98 -25.24 12.94 2.48
CA GLY A 98 -26.17 12.00 1.85
C GLY A 98 -26.78 10.99 2.83
N GLU A 99 -27.37 9.93 2.28
CA GLU A 99 -28.00 8.89 3.12
C GLU A 99 -26.91 8.06 3.83
N GLY A 100 -27.07 7.82 5.13
CA GLY A 100 -26.09 7.06 5.92
C GLY A 100 -26.26 7.21 7.42
N THR A 101 -25.22 6.83 8.17
CA THR A 101 -25.19 6.90 9.63
C THR A 101 -24.18 7.92 10.14
N TYR A 102 -24.53 8.63 11.21
CA TYR A 102 -23.76 9.76 11.73
C TYR A 102 -23.72 9.76 13.25
N CYS A 103 -22.61 10.22 13.83
CA CYS A 103 -22.51 10.41 15.27
C CYS A 103 -23.27 11.65 15.72
N GLU A 104 -24.08 11.51 16.78
CA GLU A 104 -24.89 12.58 17.35
C GLU A 104 -24.10 13.88 17.59
N ALA A 105 -22.89 13.78 18.17
CA ALA A 105 -22.03 14.94 18.40
C ALA A 105 -21.64 15.67 17.11
N SER A 106 -21.39 14.92 16.02
CA SER A 106 -21.04 15.48 14.71
C SER A 106 -22.24 16.18 14.07
N ILE A 107 -23.42 15.56 14.18
CA ILE A 107 -24.69 16.14 13.71
C ILE A 107 -24.98 17.43 14.47
N ALA A 108 -24.84 17.44 15.79
CA ALA A 108 -25.07 18.61 16.64
C ALA A 108 -24.15 19.78 16.24
N ALA A 109 -22.85 19.50 16.10
CA ALA A 109 -21.88 20.50 15.68
C ALA A 109 -22.19 21.06 14.28
N ARG A 110 -22.55 20.19 13.34
CA ARG A 110 -22.86 20.58 11.95
C ARG A 110 -24.17 21.35 11.84
N ALA A 111 -25.22 20.92 12.55
CA ALA A 111 -26.50 21.61 12.62
C ALA A 111 -26.35 23.03 13.18
N ALA A 112 -25.55 23.19 14.25
CA ALA A 112 -25.22 24.49 14.81
C ALA A 112 -24.48 25.40 13.81
N ALA A 113 -23.54 24.84 13.05
CA ALA A 113 -22.81 25.58 12.01
C ALA A 113 -23.69 26.00 10.83
N GLU A 114 -24.68 25.20 10.46
CA GLU A 114 -25.59 25.46 9.34
C GLU A 114 -26.87 26.23 9.75
N GLY A 115 -27.04 26.54 11.03
CA GLY A 115 -28.20 27.28 11.54
C GLY A 115 -29.52 26.52 11.38
N CYS A 116 -29.47 25.19 11.44
CA CYS A 116 -30.61 24.30 11.32
C CYS A 116 -30.71 23.37 12.55
N VAL A 117 -31.80 22.61 12.66
CA VAL A 117 -32.03 21.68 13.76
C VAL A 117 -32.20 20.24 13.27
N VAL A 118 -31.71 19.28 14.05
CA VAL A 118 -32.00 17.85 13.87
C VAL A 118 -32.79 17.39 15.09
N GLY A 119 -33.95 16.77 14.86
CA GLY A 119 -34.80 16.26 15.92
C GLY A 119 -34.09 15.20 16.76
N ASP A 120 -34.39 15.17 18.05
CA ASP A 120 -33.93 14.16 19.02
C ASP A 120 -32.42 14.09 19.28
N VAL A 121 -31.64 15.07 18.81
CA VAL A 121 -30.23 15.25 19.19
C VAL A 121 -30.18 15.76 20.64
N GLY A 122 -29.76 14.88 21.54
CA GLY A 122 -29.56 15.16 22.96
C GLY A 122 -28.15 15.67 23.26
N ALA A 123 -27.99 16.24 24.46
CA ALA A 123 -26.70 16.75 24.94
C ALA A 123 -25.69 15.64 25.29
N GLU A 124 -26.14 14.37 25.39
CA GLU A 124 -25.31 13.25 25.83
C GLU A 124 -24.39 12.70 24.71
N GLY A 125 -24.66 13.03 23.44
CA GLY A 125 -23.72 12.91 22.32
C GLY A 125 -23.26 11.51 21.92
N ALA A 126 -23.86 10.46 22.47
CA ALA A 126 -23.39 9.08 22.35
C ALA A 126 -24.35 8.19 21.55
N ARG A 127 -25.08 8.71 20.56
CA ARG A 127 -25.98 7.93 19.70
C ARG A 127 -25.55 7.94 18.23
N VAL A 128 -25.84 6.87 17.50
CA VAL A 128 -25.80 6.87 16.03
C VAL A 128 -27.16 7.31 15.51
N PHE A 129 -27.20 8.24 14.55
CA PHE A 129 -28.39 8.58 13.80
C PHE A 129 -28.30 8.02 12.39
N ALA A 130 -29.43 7.63 11.82
CA ALA A 130 -29.55 7.37 10.40
C ALA A 130 -30.19 8.57 9.71
N CYS A 131 -29.76 8.90 8.50
CA CYS A 131 -30.40 9.85 7.62
C CYS A 131 -30.71 9.20 6.29
N ASP A 132 -31.92 9.36 5.78
CA ASP A 132 -32.37 8.88 4.48
C ASP A 132 -33.36 9.89 3.86
N ALA A 133 -33.99 9.54 2.73
CA ALA A 133 -35.00 10.38 2.08
C ALA A 133 -36.18 10.81 2.99
N SER A 134 -36.43 10.13 4.11
CA SER A 134 -37.45 10.49 5.11
C SER A 134 -36.94 11.44 6.19
N GLY A 135 -35.64 11.74 6.20
CA GLY A 135 -34.97 12.61 7.15
C GLY A 135 -34.20 11.85 8.24
N TRP A 136 -33.92 12.56 9.33
CA TRP A 136 -33.12 12.05 10.45
C TRP A 136 -33.92 11.13 11.36
N ARG A 137 -33.32 10.01 11.77
CA ARG A 137 -33.87 9.05 12.75
C ARG A 137 -32.82 8.70 13.79
N ALA A 138 -33.17 8.91 15.06
CA ALA A 138 -32.35 8.48 16.19
C ALA A 138 -32.21 6.95 16.20
N GLY A 139 -30.96 6.46 16.23
CA GLY A 139 -30.63 5.05 16.36
C GLY A 139 -30.30 4.65 17.80
N GLU A 140 -29.43 3.65 17.94
CA GLU A 140 -29.04 3.11 19.25
C GLU A 140 -28.05 4.01 20.00
N ALA A 141 -28.16 4.01 21.33
CA ALA A 141 -27.17 4.64 22.20
C ALA A 141 -25.93 3.74 22.30
N CYS A 142 -24.77 4.33 22.09
CA CYS A 142 -23.49 3.68 22.09
C CYS A 142 -22.84 3.74 23.47
N ALA A 143 -22.69 2.58 24.10
CA ALA A 143 -22.10 2.46 25.43
C ALA A 143 -20.65 2.98 25.49
N ASN A 144 -19.89 2.91 24.39
CA ASN A 144 -18.48 3.31 24.33
C ASN A 144 -18.25 4.53 23.43
N GLY A 145 -19.30 5.32 23.14
CA GLY A 145 -19.25 6.42 22.19
C GLY A 145 -19.48 5.98 20.75
N CYS A 146 -19.49 6.95 19.85
CA CYS A 146 -19.75 6.75 18.42
C CYS A 146 -18.49 7.08 17.62
N GLU A 147 -18.18 6.24 16.62
CA GLU A 147 -17.07 6.43 15.69
C GLU A 147 -17.59 6.72 14.29
N ILE A 148 -16.91 7.62 13.59
CA ILE A 148 -17.22 7.98 12.20
C ILE A 148 -16.39 7.09 11.28
N GLY A 149 -17.03 6.34 10.38
CA GLY A 149 -16.32 5.57 9.35
C GLY A 149 -15.71 6.46 8.26
N GLU A 150 -14.92 5.86 7.37
CA GLU A 150 -14.13 6.56 6.32
C GLU A 150 -14.94 7.51 5.44
N SER A 151 -16.24 7.24 5.25
CA SER A 151 -17.09 8.00 4.34
C SER A 151 -17.87 9.15 5.00
N GLY A 152 -17.65 9.46 6.28
CA GLY A 152 -18.40 10.49 7.04
C GLY A 152 -19.86 10.10 7.36
N ALA A 153 -20.51 9.36 6.48
CA ALA A 153 -21.88 8.83 6.58
C ALA A 153 -21.94 7.32 6.92
N SER A 154 -20.93 6.81 7.62
CA SER A 154 -20.81 5.40 8.03
C SER A 154 -20.48 5.27 9.52
N ALA A 155 -21.12 6.08 10.36
CA ALA A 155 -20.91 6.01 11.79
C ALA A 155 -21.48 4.73 12.42
N ALA A 156 -20.82 4.24 13.46
CA ALA A 156 -21.22 3.07 14.22
C ALA A 156 -20.90 3.27 15.72
N CYS A 157 -21.52 2.45 16.57
CA CYS A 157 -21.12 2.43 17.97
C CYS A 157 -19.73 1.85 18.15
N ALA A 158 -18.89 2.57 18.89
CA ALA A 158 -17.54 2.12 19.20
C ALA A 158 -17.58 0.81 19.99
N LEU A 159 -16.69 -0.10 19.63
CA LEU A 159 -16.44 -1.31 20.40
C LEU A 159 -15.74 -0.95 21.73
N PRO A 160 -15.94 -1.74 22.81
CA PRO A 160 -15.17 -1.55 24.03
C PRO A 160 -13.68 -1.75 23.76
N GLU A 161 -12.81 -1.15 24.58
CA GLU A 161 -11.38 -1.37 24.46
C GLU A 161 -10.99 -2.79 24.86
N CYS A 162 -10.11 -3.42 24.09
CA CYS A 162 -9.59 -4.73 24.41
C CYS A 162 -8.70 -4.65 25.66
N GLU A 163 -8.93 -5.55 26.62
CA GLU A 163 -7.85 -5.91 27.56
C GLU A 163 -6.66 -6.43 26.74
N CYS A 164 -5.45 -6.08 27.17
CA CYS A 164 -4.26 -6.44 26.43
C CYS A 164 -4.07 -7.96 26.38
N PHE A 165 -4.37 -8.57 25.23
CA PHE A 165 -4.37 -10.01 25.03
C PHE A 165 -3.05 -10.54 24.44
N VAL A 166 -2.15 -9.63 24.09
CA VAL A 166 -0.94 -9.95 23.32
C VAL A 166 0.16 -10.43 24.25
N ARG A 167 0.41 -11.74 24.26
CA ARG A 167 1.51 -12.32 25.04
C ARG A 167 2.89 -12.16 24.37
N SER A 168 2.90 -11.79 23.10
CA SER A 168 4.08 -11.58 22.24
C SER A 168 3.97 -10.24 21.50
N ALA A 169 4.91 -9.92 20.62
CA ALA A 169 4.82 -8.76 19.72
C ALA A 169 3.84 -9.07 18.56
N TRP A 170 2.92 -8.14 18.25
CA TRP A 170 1.96 -8.23 17.14
C TRP A 170 1.93 -6.93 16.34
N CYS A 171 1.82 -6.99 15.01
CA CYS A 171 1.53 -5.82 14.21
C CYS A 171 0.20 -5.20 14.63
N GLY A 172 0.10 -3.88 14.69
CA GLY A 172 -1.13 -3.20 15.10
C GLY A 172 -2.34 -3.61 14.28
N ALA A 173 -2.18 -3.74 12.96
CA ALA A 173 -3.23 -4.21 12.06
C ALA A 173 -3.68 -5.66 12.39
N SER A 174 -2.75 -6.55 12.72
CA SER A 174 -3.07 -7.92 13.16
C SER A 174 -3.83 -7.92 14.49
N ALA A 175 -3.36 -7.12 15.45
CA ALA A 175 -3.99 -7.00 16.75
C ALA A 175 -5.43 -6.47 16.61
N ALA A 176 -5.65 -5.42 15.81
CA ALA A 176 -6.98 -4.89 15.52
C ALA A 176 -7.90 -5.95 14.92
N ARG A 177 -7.46 -6.66 13.87
CA ARG A 177 -8.25 -7.73 13.25
C ARG A 177 -8.58 -8.85 14.23
N HIS A 178 -7.66 -9.21 15.13
CA HIS A 178 -7.93 -10.22 16.16
C HIS A 178 -8.93 -9.73 17.22
N GLY A 179 -8.84 -8.46 17.64
CA GLY A 179 -9.82 -7.86 18.56
C GLY A 179 -11.25 -7.98 18.07
N LEU A 180 -11.47 -7.85 16.76
CA LEU A 180 -12.78 -8.04 16.11
C LEU A 180 -13.28 -9.50 16.12
N THR A 181 -12.39 -10.47 16.38
CA THR A 181 -12.75 -11.90 16.48
C THR A 181 -13.00 -12.39 17.90
N LEU A 182 -12.75 -11.53 18.90
CA LEU A 182 -13.02 -11.85 20.31
C LEU A 182 -14.52 -11.85 20.60
N ASP A 183 -14.91 -12.48 21.71
CA ASP A 183 -16.29 -12.51 22.20
C ASP A 183 -16.32 -12.03 23.67
N PRO A 184 -16.79 -10.80 23.94
CA PRO A 184 -17.29 -9.82 22.97
C PRO A 184 -16.16 -9.21 22.11
N PRO A 185 -16.47 -8.70 20.90
CA PRO A 185 -15.49 -8.01 20.07
C PRO A 185 -15.08 -6.69 20.72
N CYS A 186 -13.83 -6.29 20.48
CA CYS A 186 -13.25 -5.10 21.10
C CYS A 186 -12.31 -4.37 20.13
N ARG A 187 -12.01 -3.10 20.42
CA ARG A 187 -11.05 -2.25 19.71
C ARG A 187 -9.70 -2.28 20.42
N VAL A 188 -8.61 -2.48 19.68
CA VAL A 188 -7.26 -2.29 20.22
C VAL A 188 -6.94 -0.79 20.26
N PRO A 189 -6.72 -0.17 21.44
CA PRO A 189 -6.67 1.30 21.57
C PRO A 189 -5.61 1.99 20.70
N LEU A 190 -4.41 1.41 20.59
CA LEU A 190 -3.30 2.01 19.85
C LEU A 190 -3.29 1.68 18.35
N ALA A 191 -4.10 0.71 17.90
CA ALA A 191 -3.95 0.16 16.57
C ALA A 191 -4.36 1.12 15.43
N ALA A 192 -5.16 2.16 15.72
CA ALA A 192 -5.54 3.15 14.71
C ALA A 192 -4.38 4.06 14.31
N ASP A 193 -3.49 4.38 15.25
CA ASP A 193 -2.33 5.26 15.03
C ASP A 193 -1.04 4.47 14.75
N HIS A 194 -1.06 3.15 14.99
CA HIS A 194 0.10 2.27 15.02
C HIS A 194 -0.19 0.94 14.32
N ASP A 195 -0.93 0.96 13.21
CA ASP A 195 -1.32 -0.25 12.44
C ASP A 195 -0.10 -0.98 11.86
N ASP A 196 0.92 -0.20 11.48
CA ASP A 196 2.20 -0.64 10.92
C ASP A 196 3.30 -0.87 11.96
N ASP A 197 3.03 -0.65 13.26
CA ASP A 197 4.01 -0.86 14.33
C ASP A 197 3.81 -2.19 15.06
N VAL A 198 4.82 -2.59 15.83
CA VAL A 198 4.71 -3.73 16.73
C VAL A 198 4.13 -3.27 18.06
N LEU A 199 2.92 -3.73 18.35
CA LEU A 199 2.22 -3.57 19.62
C LEU A 199 2.48 -4.74 20.56
N GLY A 200 2.34 -4.48 21.86
CA GLY A 200 2.30 -5.52 22.88
C GLY A 200 1.77 -5.00 24.22
N CYS A 201 2.06 -5.74 25.30
CA CYS A 201 1.54 -5.45 26.63
C CYS A 201 2.66 -5.18 27.64
N ASP A 202 2.50 -4.11 28.45
CA ASP A 202 3.16 -3.97 29.76
C ASP A 202 2.11 -4.21 30.84
N GLY A 203 2.09 -5.43 31.40
CA GLY A 203 1.00 -5.89 32.25
C GLY A 203 -0.33 -5.94 31.49
N THR A 204 -1.27 -5.08 31.86
CA THR A 204 -2.60 -4.95 31.21
C THR A 204 -2.68 -3.77 30.24
N THR A 205 -1.62 -2.99 30.11
CA THR A 205 -1.60 -1.77 29.32
C THR A 205 -1.00 -2.05 27.94
N TRP A 206 -1.72 -1.63 26.89
CA TRP A 206 -1.19 -1.64 25.52
C TRP A 206 -0.03 -0.65 25.40
N ILE A 207 1.05 -1.10 24.77
CA ILE A 207 2.22 -0.29 24.46
C ILE A 207 2.64 -0.50 23.01
N VAL A 208 3.26 0.51 22.42
CA VAL A 208 4.07 0.34 21.21
C VAL A 208 5.39 -0.28 21.64
N GLN A 209 5.62 -1.55 21.31
CA GLN A 209 6.88 -2.23 21.63
C GLN A 209 7.99 -1.81 20.69
N SER A 210 7.68 -1.57 19.41
CA SER A 210 8.62 -1.03 18.44
C SER A 210 7.88 -0.26 17.37
N GLU A 211 8.29 1.00 17.17
CA GLU A 211 7.91 1.78 16.00
C GLU A 211 8.68 1.23 14.80
N CYS A 212 7.96 0.89 13.74
CA CYS A 212 8.48 0.29 12.54
C CYS A 212 8.41 1.29 11.39
N GLU A 213 9.49 2.03 11.18
CA GLU A 213 9.61 3.00 10.08
C GLU A 213 9.24 2.39 8.71
N GLU A 214 9.60 1.12 8.52
CA GLU A 214 9.34 0.35 7.31
C GLU A 214 8.16 -0.63 7.46
N GLY A 215 7.30 -0.39 8.45
CA GLY A 215 6.12 -1.19 8.79
C GLY A 215 6.43 -2.54 9.43
N CYS A 216 5.37 -3.24 9.83
CA CYS A 216 5.46 -4.47 10.61
C CYS A 216 5.29 -5.74 9.73
N HIS A 217 5.98 -6.81 10.10
CA HIS A 217 5.90 -8.13 9.50
C HIS A 217 5.04 -9.07 10.35
N GLU A 218 3.92 -9.51 9.79
CA GLU A 218 3.07 -10.54 10.41
C GLU A 218 3.72 -11.92 10.29
N ALA A 219 4.21 -12.45 11.40
CA ALA A 219 4.82 -13.75 11.46
C ALA A 219 3.74 -14.86 11.54
N PRO A 220 4.08 -16.12 11.20
CA PRO A 220 3.15 -17.24 11.38
C PRO A 220 2.67 -17.34 12.83
N THR A 221 1.40 -17.76 13.01
CA THR A 221 0.75 -17.88 14.32
C THR A 221 1.64 -18.56 15.36
N GLY A 222 1.81 -17.89 16.51
CA GLY A 222 2.67 -18.36 17.60
C GLY A 222 4.12 -17.88 17.53
N THR A 223 4.48 -17.14 16.48
CA THR A 223 5.73 -16.38 16.38
C THR A 223 5.42 -14.91 16.67
N ALA A 224 6.35 -14.19 17.28
CA ALA A 224 6.23 -12.76 17.45
C ALA A 224 6.38 -12.06 16.09
N ASP A 225 5.53 -11.07 15.86
CA ASP A 225 5.70 -10.12 14.77
C ASP A 225 6.93 -9.25 15.03
N ALA A 226 7.48 -8.65 13.99
CA ALA A 226 8.67 -7.83 14.09
C ALA A 226 8.59 -6.66 13.11
N CYS A 227 9.33 -5.58 13.39
CA CYS A 227 9.53 -4.58 12.36
C CYS A 227 10.23 -5.21 11.16
N ASN A 228 9.83 -4.80 9.97
CA ASN A 228 10.58 -5.15 8.79
C ASN A 228 11.93 -4.41 8.85
N GLU A 229 13.01 -5.12 9.15
CA GLU A 229 14.36 -4.52 9.17
C GLU A 229 14.85 -4.14 7.76
N ASP A 230 14.20 -4.72 6.72
CA ASP A 230 14.53 -4.53 5.29
C ASP A 230 13.25 -4.48 4.43
N ARG A 231 12.13 -3.89 4.88
CA ARG A 231 11.01 -3.71 3.92
C ARG A 231 11.49 -2.74 2.87
N GLY A 232 11.13 -3.07 1.64
CA GLY A 232 11.30 -2.15 0.57
C GLY A 232 10.60 -0.82 0.86
N THR A 233 11.28 0.30 0.66
CA THR A 233 10.65 1.61 0.57
C THR A 233 10.07 1.80 -0.85
N PRO A 234 9.20 2.80 -1.08
CA PRO A 234 8.84 3.19 -2.44
C PRO A 234 10.08 3.50 -3.32
N ALA A 235 11.15 4.06 -2.72
CA ALA A 235 12.40 4.37 -3.40
C ALA A 235 13.25 3.12 -3.69
N ASP A 236 13.27 2.17 -2.77
CA ASP A 236 13.99 0.91 -2.86
C ASP A 236 13.10 -0.22 -2.34
N PRO A 237 12.28 -0.88 -3.18
CA PRO A 237 11.34 -1.91 -2.77
C PRO A 237 12.00 -3.24 -2.32
N GLY A 238 13.30 -3.22 -1.96
CA GLY A 238 14.03 -4.40 -1.49
C GLY A 238 14.38 -5.36 -2.62
N TRP A 239 14.55 -4.83 -3.83
CA TRP A 239 14.78 -5.65 -5.01
C TRP A 239 16.24 -5.99 -5.24
N PRO A 240 16.53 -7.12 -5.92
CA PRO A 240 17.87 -7.38 -6.41
C PRO A 240 18.37 -6.22 -7.29
N ASP A 241 19.65 -5.90 -7.16
CA ASP A 241 20.33 -4.95 -8.03
C ASP A 241 20.15 -5.32 -9.51
N CYS A 242 19.70 -4.34 -10.29
CA CYS A 242 19.54 -4.46 -11.74
C CYS A 242 20.46 -3.45 -12.43
N PRO A 243 21.62 -3.89 -12.97
CA PRO A 243 22.56 -2.99 -13.60
C PRO A 243 21.95 -2.25 -14.79
N HIS A 244 22.11 -0.93 -14.78
CA HIS A 244 21.65 -0.08 -15.88
C HIS A 244 22.36 -0.42 -17.20
N ARG A 245 21.59 -0.58 -18.28
CA ARG A 245 22.12 -0.79 -19.64
C ARG A 245 21.26 -0.08 -20.69
N ALA A 246 21.74 -0.10 -21.93
CA ALA A 246 20.98 0.35 -23.09
C ALA A 246 19.59 -0.31 -23.15
N LEU A 247 18.60 0.43 -23.64
CA LEU A 247 17.22 -0.02 -23.73
C LEU A 247 17.10 -1.33 -24.53
N LEU A 248 16.28 -2.26 -24.02
CA LEU A 248 15.91 -3.48 -24.74
C LEU A 248 15.09 -3.14 -26.00
N HIS A 249 14.29 -2.08 -25.94
CA HIS A 249 13.46 -1.62 -27.04
C HIS A 249 13.16 -0.12 -26.88
N TYR A 250 13.03 0.60 -28.00
CA TYR A 250 12.59 2.00 -28.00
C TYR A 250 11.21 2.13 -27.34
N GLY A 251 10.98 3.21 -26.57
CA GLY A 251 9.68 3.50 -25.97
C GLY A 251 9.42 2.87 -24.60
N ILE A 252 10.42 2.21 -24.01
CA ILE A 252 10.38 1.70 -22.63
C ILE A 252 11.13 2.67 -21.72
N HIS A 253 10.64 2.86 -20.49
CA HIS A 253 11.38 3.58 -19.46
C HIS A 253 12.72 2.87 -19.14
N PRO A 254 13.85 3.58 -18.95
CA PRO A 254 15.15 2.97 -18.65
C PRO A 254 15.11 1.93 -17.52
N GLU A 255 14.55 2.30 -16.37
CA GLU A 255 14.39 1.38 -15.23
C GLU A 255 13.56 0.14 -15.59
N ALA A 256 12.42 0.31 -16.27
CA ALA A 256 11.59 -0.82 -16.72
C ALA A 256 12.37 -1.74 -17.67
N SER A 257 13.20 -1.18 -18.55
CA SER A 257 14.06 -1.96 -19.44
C SER A 257 15.08 -2.80 -18.67
N ASP A 258 15.67 -2.27 -17.59
CA ASP A 258 16.62 -3.00 -16.76
C ASP A 258 15.94 -4.10 -15.95
N ARG A 259 14.75 -3.81 -15.42
CA ARG A 259 13.92 -4.77 -14.68
C ARG A 259 13.42 -5.91 -15.58
N LEU A 260 13.04 -5.63 -16.83
CA LEU A 260 12.76 -6.67 -17.84
C LEU A 260 13.98 -7.58 -18.05
N ARG A 261 15.18 -7.01 -18.17
CA ARG A 261 16.40 -7.81 -18.36
C ARG A 261 16.68 -8.71 -17.16
N CYS A 262 16.51 -8.21 -15.95
CA CYS A 262 16.64 -9.02 -14.72
C CYS A 262 15.60 -10.15 -14.65
N ALA A 263 14.38 -9.90 -15.12
CA ALA A 263 13.35 -10.93 -15.27
C ALA A 263 13.68 -12.01 -16.33
N GLY A 264 14.79 -11.85 -17.05
CA GLY A 264 15.24 -12.74 -18.12
C GLY A 264 14.62 -12.42 -19.49
N ILE A 265 14.03 -11.24 -19.67
CA ILE A 265 13.48 -10.79 -20.95
C ILE A 265 14.59 -10.26 -21.85
N THR A 266 14.55 -10.70 -23.10
CA THR A 266 15.40 -10.24 -24.21
C THR A 266 14.59 -9.36 -25.17
N ALA A 267 15.27 -8.53 -25.95
CA ALA A 267 14.64 -7.61 -26.89
C ALA A 267 13.67 -8.30 -27.88
N ASP A 268 14.01 -9.51 -28.35
CA ASP A 268 13.18 -10.24 -29.31
C ASP A 268 11.86 -10.75 -28.74
N ARG A 269 11.73 -10.83 -27.41
CA ARG A 269 10.50 -11.23 -26.72
C ARG A 269 9.46 -10.10 -26.68
N ILE A 270 9.91 -8.86 -26.80
CA ILE A 270 9.07 -7.66 -26.72
C ILE A 270 8.39 -7.44 -28.06
N THR A 271 7.05 -7.45 -28.08
CA THR A 271 6.26 -7.26 -29.29
C THR A 271 5.68 -5.86 -29.40
N GLN A 272 5.45 -5.21 -28.27
CA GLN A 272 4.90 -3.85 -28.25
C GLN A 272 5.41 -3.07 -27.05
N THR A 273 5.68 -1.80 -27.28
CA THR A 273 6.10 -0.80 -26.30
C THR A 273 5.32 0.48 -26.62
N ILE A 274 5.95 1.60 -26.96
CA ILE A 274 5.23 2.80 -27.36
C ILE A 274 4.65 2.64 -28.77
N GLY A 275 3.37 3.00 -28.93
CA GLY A 275 2.70 2.93 -30.22
C GLY A 275 1.21 3.21 -30.14
N ASN A 276 0.66 3.75 -31.23
CA ASN A 276 -0.76 4.12 -31.34
C ASN A 276 -1.50 3.18 -32.30
N ALA A 277 -1.19 1.88 -32.28
CA ALA A 277 -1.96 0.92 -33.06
C ALA A 277 -3.42 0.95 -32.59
N ALA A 278 -4.39 0.95 -33.52
CA ALA A 278 -5.81 1.03 -33.17
C ALA A 278 -6.23 -0.08 -32.19
N ALA A 279 -5.66 -1.28 -32.34
CA ALA A 279 -5.89 -2.42 -31.45
C ALA A 279 -5.44 -2.19 -30.00
N SER A 280 -4.52 -1.24 -29.77
CA SER A 280 -4.04 -0.88 -28.44
C SER A 280 -4.99 0.05 -27.69
N ALA A 281 -6.00 0.64 -28.35
CA ALA A 281 -6.93 1.61 -27.74
C ALA A 281 -6.24 2.71 -26.90
N GLY A 282 -5.02 3.11 -27.27
CA GLY A 282 -4.24 4.12 -26.55
C GLY A 282 -3.48 3.62 -25.30
N PHE A 283 -3.61 2.36 -24.88
CA PHE A 283 -2.87 1.83 -23.71
C PHE A 283 -1.35 1.92 -23.86
N HIS A 284 -0.84 1.85 -25.08
CA HIS A 284 0.58 1.98 -25.43
C HIS A 284 0.97 3.40 -25.91
N ALA A 285 0.07 4.38 -25.78
CA ALA A 285 0.42 5.79 -25.97
C ALA A 285 1.41 6.25 -24.89
N SER A 286 2.15 7.32 -25.19
CA SER A 286 3.17 7.85 -24.29
C SER A 286 2.61 8.19 -22.90
N ASP A 287 3.34 7.80 -21.86
CA ASP A 287 3.07 8.10 -20.47
C ASP A 287 3.88 9.30 -19.96
N GLY A 288 4.97 9.65 -20.66
CA GLY A 288 5.88 10.73 -20.31
C GLY A 288 7.20 10.61 -21.08
N THR A 289 8.22 11.31 -20.59
CA THR A 289 9.59 11.25 -21.13
C THR A 289 10.61 10.88 -20.05
N ALA A 290 11.60 10.06 -20.41
CA ALA A 290 12.76 9.75 -19.58
C ALA A 290 14.02 9.94 -20.45
N ASP A 291 15.03 10.64 -19.93
CA ASP A 291 16.25 11.01 -20.68
C ASP A 291 15.97 11.68 -22.03
N GLY A 292 14.91 12.50 -22.09
CA GLY A 292 14.46 13.19 -23.30
C GLY A 292 13.73 12.31 -24.33
N MET A 293 13.53 11.02 -24.02
CA MET A 293 12.86 10.06 -24.91
C MET A 293 11.46 9.71 -24.40
N PRO A 294 10.44 9.66 -25.26
CA PRO A 294 9.09 9.27 -24.83
C PRO A 294 9.07 7.79 -24.44
N TYR A 295 8.34 7.47 -23.38
CA TYR A 295 8.12 6.09 -22.95
C TYR A 295 6.64 5.79 -22.73
N THR A 296 6.33 4.49 -22.65
CA THR A 296 5.12 3.98 -22.00
C THR A 296 5.49 3.00 -20.89
N ALA A 297 4.66 2.94 -19.84
CA ALA A 297 4.81 1.98 -18.75
C ALA A 297 4.33 0.57 -19.14
N ALA A 298 3.62 0.42 -20.27
CA ALA A 298 3.04 -0.83 -20.74
C ALA A 298 3.92 -1.53 -21.79
N ILE A 299 4.07 -2.85 -21.65
CA ILE A 299 4.86 -3.70 -22.55
C ILE A 299 4.08 -4.97 -22.85
N ASP A 300 4.05 -5.37 -24.12
CA ASP A 300 3.53 -6.68 -24.52
C ASP A 300 4.68 -7.63 -24.88
N LEU A 301 4.55 -8.87 -24.43
CA LEU A 301 5.53 -9.93 -24.62
C LEU A 301 4.92 -11.12 -25.37
N ARG A 302 5.62 -11.64 -26.38
CA ARG A 302 5.18 -12.86 -27.10
C ARG A 302 5.23 -14.10 -26.22
N THR A 303 4.24 -14.98 -26.36
CA THR A 303 4.14 -16.25 -25.63
C THR A 303 4.06 -17.50 -26.52
N ARG A 304 4.12 -17.34 -27.86
CA ARG A 304 3.84 -18.42 -28.83
C ARG A 304 4.70 -19.69 -28.70
N ASP A 305 5.88 -19.55 -28.12
CA ASP A 305 6.91 -20.57 -27.92
C ASP A 305 7.04 -20.99 -26.45
N MET A 306 6.04 -20.67 -25.62
CA MET A 306 6.02 -20.98 -24.19
C MET A 306 4.81 -21.85 -23.84
N SER A 307 5.03 -22.83 -22.96
CA SER A 307 3.98 -23.53 -22.24
C SER A 307 3.35 -22.65 -21.16
N GLU A 308 2.15 -23.02 -20.68
CA GLU A 308 1.49 -22.26 -19.61
C GLU A 308 2.28 -22.26 -18.30
N SER A 309 3.05 -23.32 -17.99
CA SER A 309 3.92 -23.35 -16.83
C SER A 309 5.09 -22.36 -16.96
N GLU A 310 5.70 -22.27 -18.15
CA GLU A 310 6.73 -21.26 -18.43
C GLU A 310 6.15 -19.84 -18.36
N ILE A 311 4.91 -19.63 -18.80
CA ILE A 311 4.23 -18.33 -18.68
C ILE A 311 4.04 -17.97 -17.20
N ARG A 312 3.60 -18.91 -16.34
CA ARG A 312 3.46 -18.66 -14.89
C ARG A 312 4.79 -18.29 -14.23
N VAL A 313 5.86 -19.02 -14.57
CA VAL A 313 7.20 -18.71 -14.08
C VAL A 313 7.65 -17.31 -14.54
N LEU A 314 7.30 -16.93 -15.77
CA LEU A 314 7.62 -15.58 -16.26
C LEU A 314 6.79 -14.50 -15.56
N LEU A 315 5.50 -14.72 -15.32
CA LEU A 315 4.65 -13.78 -14.55
C LEU A 315 5.20 -13.56 -13.13
N ASP A 316 5.66 -14.62 -12.47
CA ASP A 316 6.29 -14.55 -11.15
C ASP A 316 7.57 -13.69 -11.14
N ARG A 317 8.45 -13.90 -12.13
CA ARG A 317 9.67 -13.09 -12.30
C ARG A 317 9.35 -11.63 -12.61
N LEU A 318 8.38 -11.38 -13.48
CA LEU A 318 7.91 -10.03 -13.81
C LEU A 318 7.35 -9.33 -12.56
N GLY A 319 6.50 -10.01 -11.79
CA GLY A 319 5.95 -9.48 -10.54
C GLY A 319 7.02 -9.16 -9.51
N THR A 320 8.03 -10.03 -9.35
CA THR A 320 9.19 -9.81 -8.46
C THR A 320 10.03 -8.59 -8.88
N HIS A 321 9.92 -8.19 -10.15
CA HIS A 321 10.56 -6.99 -10.70
C HIS A 321 9.55 -5.85 -10.95
N GLY A 322 8.38 -5.89 -10.30
CA GLY A 322 7.43 -4.77 -10.20
C GLY A 322 6.54 -4.53 -11.38
N PHE A 323 6.35 -5.55 -12.20
CA PHE A 323 5.35 -5.49 -13.26
C PHE A 323 4.03 -6.06 -12.74
N ALA A 324 2.97 -5.25 -12.83
CA ALA A 324 1.61 -5.77 -12.84
C ALA A 324 1.39 -6.47 -14.20
N ALA A 325 1.34 -7.80 -14.21
CA ALA A 325 1.35 -8.57 -15.46
C ALA A 325 0.22 -9.60 -15.54
N TRP A 326 -0.34 -9.74 -16.75
CA TRP A 326 -1.40 -10.68 -17.06
C TRP A 326 -1.09 -11.44 -18.35
N TYR A 327 -1.29 -12.75 -18.33
CA TYR A 327 -1.39 -13.52 -19.56
C TYR A 327 -2.75 -13.33 -20.23
N ARG A 328 -2.75 -12.74 -21.44
CA ARG A 328 -3.92 -12.56 -22.30
C ARG A 328 -4.20 -13.85 -23.08
N LYS A 329 -4.80 -14.84 -22.39
CA LYS A 329 -5.17 -16.14 -22.99
C LYS A 329 -6.49 -16.04 -23.78
N PRO A 330 -6.53 -16.39 -25.07
CA PRO A 330 -7.75 -16.30 -25.89
C PRO A 330 -8.93 -17.04 -25.26
N GLY A 331 -10.05 -16.31 -25.07
CA GLY A 331 -11.29 -16.84 -24.51
C GLY A 331 -11.28 -17.01 -22.98
N SER A 332 -10.30 -16.45 -22.27
CA SER A 332 -10.18 -16.57 -20.80
C SER A 332 -10.09 -15.19 -20.16
N ASP A 333 -10.57 -15.05 -18.92
CA ASP A 333 -10.44 -13.83 -18.09
C ASP A 333 -10.85 -12.53 -18.81
N GLY A 334 -11.89 -12.59 -19.65
CA GLY A 334 -12.40 -11.46 -20.44
C GLY A 334 -11.64 -11.18 -21.75
N TRP A 335 -10.56 -11.91 -22.03
CA TRP A 335 -9.79 -11.74 -23.27
C TRP A 335 -10.50 -12.41 -24.47
N PRO A 336 -10.75 -11.71 -25.59
CA PRO A 336 -11.49 -12.28 -26.72
C PRO A 336 -10.78 -13.49 -27.36
N SER A 337 -11.55 -14.50 -27.77
CA SER A 337 -11.02 -15.72 -28.40
C SER A 337 -10.36 -15.50 -29.76
N SER A 338 -10.68 -14.39 -30.43
CA SER A 338 -10.10 -14.01 -31.73
C SER A 338 -8.76 -13.28 -31.63
N GLN A 339 -8.37 -12.85 -30.42
CA GLN A 339 -7.14 -12.08 -30.21
C GLN A 339 -5.94 -12.99 -29.97
N ALA A 340 -4.74 -12.51 -30.30
CA ALA A 340 -3.51 -13.29 -30.14
C ALA A 340 -3.07 -13.39 -28.67
N PRO A 341 -2.49 -14.54 -28.24
CA PRO A 341 -1.95 -14.68 -26.90
C PRO A 341 -0.67 -13.84 -26.71
N HIS A 342 -0.58 -13.16 -25.58
CA HIS A 342 0.61 -12.42 -25.14
C HIS A 342 0.56 -12.16 -23.63
N ILE A 343 1.66 -11.74 -23.01
CA ILE A 343 1.63 -11.14 -21.67
C ILE A 343 1.55 -9.64 -21.83
N HIS A 344 0.58 -9.01 -21.18
CA HIS A 344 0.53 -7.57 -20.99
C HIS A 344 1.12 -7.24 -19.62
N ALA A 345 2.11 -6.36 -19.56
CA ALA A 345 2.81 -6.01 -18.34
C ALA A 345 2.91 -4.49 -18.18
N VAL A 346 2.57 -3.96 -17.01
CA VAL A 346 2.66 -2.54 -16.66
C VAL A 346 3.69 -2.38 -15.55
N PHE A 347 4.74 -1.59 -15.79
CA PHE A 347 5.75 -1.31 -14.77
C PHE A 347 5.21 -0.29 -13.76
N ALA A 348 5.08 -0.69 -12.49
CA ALA A 348 4.46 0.15 -11.45
C ALA A 348 5.34 1.33 -11.00
N GLY A 349 6.66 1.24 -11.19
CA GLY A 349 7.62 2.19 -10.62
C GLY A 349 7.68 3.56 -11.30
N VAL A 350 6.96 3.80 -12.39
CA VAL A 350 7.11 5.04 -13.17
C VAL A 350 5.81 5.81 -13.26
N PRO A 351 5.87 7.13 -13.50
CA PRO A 351 4.68 7.87 -13.88
C PRO A 351 4.00 7.26 -15.12
N MET A 352 2.67 7.16 -15.09
CA MET A 352 1.79 6.58 -16.09
C MET A 352 0.40 7.25 -16.10
N LYS A 353 -0.30 7.16 -17.23
CA LYS A 353 -1.67 7.67 -17.42
C LYS A 353 -2.71 6.92 -16.59
N SER A 354 -3.89 7.55 -16.41
CA SER A 354 -5.00 7.06 -15.59
C SER A 354 -5.43 5.63 -15.89
N GLU A 355 -5.38 5.26 -17.16
CA GLU A 355 -5.79 3.97 -17.70
C GLU A 355 -4.86 2.87 -17.17
N LEU A 356 -3.54 3.07 -17.24
CA LEU A 356 -2.56 2.12 -16.70
C LEU A 356 -2.57 2.10 -15.17
N ARG A 357 -2.80 3.26 -14.53
CA ARG A 357 -3.05 3.32 -13.07
C ARG A 357 -4.22 2.44 -12.65
N SER A 358 -5.30 2.44 -13.44
CA SER A 358 -6.45 1.58 -13.19
C SER A 358 -6.11 0.09 -13.29
N GLN A 359 -5.29 -0.28 -14.27
CA GLN A 359 -4.83 -1.66 -14.41
C GLN A 359 -3.93 -2.10 -13.25
N VAL A 360 -3.02 -1.24 -12.78
CA VAL A 360 -2.20 -1.57 -11.60
C VAL A 360 -3.07 -1.76 -10.35
N ARG A 361 -4.10 -0.93 -10.15
CA ARG A 361 -5.08 -1.15 -9.05
C ARG A 361 -5.83 -2.47 -9.23
N ASP A 362 -6.26 -2.81 -10.44
CA ASP A 362 -6.87 -4.10 -10.72
C ASP A 362 -5.94 -5.26 -10.37
N PHE A 363 -4.65 -5.16 -10.70
CA PHE A 363 -3.65 -6.16 -10.32
C PHE A 363 -3.60 -6.37 -8.81
N LEU A 364 -3.53 -5.28 -8.06
CA LEU A 364 -3.50 -5.29 -6.58
C LEU A 364 -4.77 -5.88 -5.96
N LEU A 365 -5.89 -5.84 -6.69
CA LEU A 365 -7.18 -6.40 -6.29
C LEU A 365 -7.45 -7.80 -6.90
N GLY A 366 -6.48 -8.41 -7.60
CA GLY A 366 -6.65 -9.73 -8.23
C GLY A 366 -7.58 -9.75 -9.45
N ARG A 367 -7.71 -8.62 -10.15
CA ARG A 367 -8.55 -8.44 -11.34
C ARG A 367 -7.73 -8.47 -12.62
N ASN A 368 -8.40 -8.59 -13.77
CA ASN A 368 -7.80 -8.86 -15.07
C ASN A 368 -7.18 -7.63 -15.77
N GLY A 369 -7.28 -6.42 -15.20
CA GLY A 369 -6.76 -5.21 -15.83
C GLY A 369 -7.36 -4.92 -17.21
N LEU A 370 -8.59 -5.37 -17.47
CA LEU A 370 -9.39 -5.00 -18.64
C LEU A 370 -10.53 -4.08 -18.18
N SER A 371 -11.25 -3.48 -19.13
CA SER A 371 -12.42 -2.66 -18.82
C SER A 371 -13.54 -3.41 -18.10
N SER A 372 -13.53 -4.74 -18.09
CA SER A 372 -14.50 -5.55 -17.36
C SER A 372 -14.20 -5.64 -15.85
N HIS A 373 -12.95 -5.41 -15.45
CA HIS A 373 -12.49 -5.58 -14.06
C HIS A 373 -12.77 -6.97 -13.47
N ASP A 374 -12.95 -8.00 -14.32
CA ASP A 374 -13.26 -9.35 -13.88
C ASP A 374 -12.11 -9.96 -13.08
N PRO A 375 -12.39 -10.94 -12.19
CA PRO A 375 -11.34 -11.69 -11.50
C PRO A 375 -10.35 -12.33 -12.48
N TYR A 376 -9.05 -12.18 -12.21
CA TYR A 376 -8.00 -12.87 -12.96
C TYR A 376 -7.77 -14.27 -12.40
N ARG A 377 -7.87 -15.30 -13.24
CA ARG A 377 -7.85 -16.71 -12.78
C ARG A 377 -6.66 -17.49 -13.28
N PHE A 378 -5.98 -17.03 -14.33
CA PHE A 378 -4.85 -17.78 -14.85
C PHE A 378 -3.73 -17.93 -13.81
N TRP A 379 -3.30 -16.87 -13.12
CA TRP A 379 -2.22 -16.91 -12.12
C TRP A 379 -2.50 -15.95 -10.97
N THR A 380 -2.10 -16.31 -9.75
CA THR A 380 -2.26 -15.48 -8.55
C THR A 380 -0.88 -15.02 -8.08
N PRO A 381 -0.63 -13.70 -7.99
CA PRO A 381 0.62 -13.18 -7.44
C PRO A 381 0.77 -13.56 -5.98
N SER A 382 2.01 -13.78 -5.54
CA SER A 382 2.30 -13.96 -4.12
C SER A 382 2.09 -12.63 -3.36
N PRO A 383 1.85 -12.66 -2.05
CA PRO A 383 1.79 -11.44 -1.23
C PRO A 383 3.02 -10.54 -1.39
N ALA A 384 4.22 -11.13 -1.52
CA ALA A 384 5.45 -10.38 -1.73
C ALA A 384 5.47 -9.62 -3.07
N ILE A 385 4.92 -10.20 -4.14
CA ILE A 385 4.77 -9.53 -5.44
C ILE A 385 3.77 -8.37 -5.33
N LEU A 386 2.62 -8.60 -4.68
CA LEU A 386 1.62 -7.56 -4.47
C LEU A 386 2.21 -6.38 -3.70
N GLU A 387 2.99 -6.66 -2.66
CA GLU A 387 3.66 -5.65 -1.86
C GLU A 387 4.69 -4.86 -2.64
N THR A 388 5.56 -5.57 -3.36
CA THR A 388 6.51 -4.99 -4.31
C THR A 388 5.83 -4.00 -5.27
N VAL A 389 4.73 -4.43 -5.91
CA VAL A 389 4.00 -3.59 -6.88
C VAL A 389 3.33 -2.40 -6.18
N ARG A 390 2.81 -2.59 -4.96
CA ARG A 390 2.19 -1.55 -4.15
C ARG A 390 3.18 -0.44 -3.78
N LEU A 391 4.36 -0.81 -3.28
CA LEU A 391 5.42 0.14 -2.89
C LEU A 391 5.88 0.99 -4.07
N LEU A 392 6.11 0.36 -5.22
CA LEU A 392 6.46 1.10 -6.42
C LEU A 392 5.35 2.02 -6.92
N TYR A 393 4.11 1.54 -6.84
CA TYR A 393 2.97 2.33 -7.26
C TYR A 393 2.83 3.57 -6.35
N SER A 394 2.99 3.41 -5.04
CA SER A 394 2.93 4.51 -4.08
C SER A 394 4.07 5.53 -4.24
N ARG A 395 5.22 5.13 -4.80
CA ARG A 395 6.32 6.07 -5.17
C ARG A 395 5.84 7.25 -6.01
N ASN A 396 4.89 7.02 -6.91
CA ASN A 396 4.38 8.03 -7.83
C ASN A 396 2.91 8.38 -7.58
N TYR A 397 2.20 7.55 -6.82
CA TYR A 397 0.76 7.62 -6.62
C TYR A 397 0.41 7.32 -5.18
N THR A 398 0.45 8.35 -4.33
CA THR A 398 -0.14 8.26 -3.00
C THR A 398 -1.65 8.04 -3.16
N PRO A 399 -2.23 7.02 -2.53
CA PRO A 399 -3.68 7.00 -2.33
C PRO A 399 -4.08 8.30 -1.60
N PRO A 400 -5.20 8.95 -1.98
CA PRO A 400 -5.72 10.08 -1.22
C PRO A 400 -6.06 9.71 0.22
#